data_AF-A0A6P7KLV3-F1
#
_entry.id   AF-A0A6P7KLV3-F1
#
_cell.length_a   1.000
_cell.length_b   1.000
_cell.length_c   1.000
_cell.angle_alpha   90.00
_cell.angle_beta   90.00
_cell.angle_gamma   90.00
#
_symmetry.space_group_name_H-M   'P 1'
#
loop_
_entity.id
_entity.type
_entity.pdbx_description
1 polymer ?
#
loop_
_entity_poly.entity_id
_entity_poly.type
_entity_poly.pdbx_seq_one_letter_code
_entity_poly.pdbx_strand_id
1 'polypeptide(L)'
;MKSPSRLLPRTSASLYRFVRVYSMMASGLCFAAWVLLLAVFTHFVSQWACSASSHQHGNARDGLSRSKRSACVDGTYVINGRTCCRCAAGQYRSSHCSDVPNDTKCTYCERGTYNSEPNSDASCQPCRSCDHQHAGLEVDEPCTSASNTKCRCAADHYCDSGDCKVCQPCRQCGSEGVQSPCTPTLNTVCKGDLAGVIAGSVVGILLAAALAVTGFLLWRNKKRNNRSLPVSVKPEEELPLIDLYPHLPDIADTIGWKEMERLAMRSGIPKNDIESCKLNRPNDVQSQTLELLKIWTEKNGREASRKLIQMLNNNNMRDKSEAVKSILRKEIAAASNHSV
;
A
#
# COMPACT_ATOMS: atom_id res chain seq x y z
N MET A 1 -53.30 -21.49 -58.58
CA MET A 1 -54.30 -22.31 -57.85
C MET A 1 -53.56 -22.92 -56.67
N LYS A 2 -53.90 -22.78 -55.38
CA LYS A 2 -55.15 -22.49 -54.69
C LYS A 2 -54.74 -22.10 -53.26
N SER A 3 -55.26 -20.98 -52.74
CA SER A 3 -55.27 -20.71 -51.29
C SER A 3 -56.29 -21.66 -50.62
N PRO A 4 -56.01 -22.21 -49.43
CA PRO A 4 -56.76 -21.79 -48.22
C PRO A 4 -55.88 -21.87 -46.94
N SER A 5 -55.91 -20.94 -45.99
CA SER A 5 -56.91 -20.67 -44.95
C SER A 5 -56.34 -20.95 -43.55
N ARG A 6 -56.52 -19.94 -42.70
CA ARG A 6 -56.24 -19.81 -41.27
C ARG A 6 -56.71 -21.00 -40.44
N LEU A 7 -55.96 -21.30 -39.37
CA LEU A 7 -56.49 -21.70 -38.07
C LEU A 7 -55.53 -21.23 -36.97
N LEU A 8 -55.99 -20.26 -36.18
CA LEU A 8 -55.49 -19.94 -34.84
C LEU A 8 -56.24 -20.82 -33.82
N PRO A 9 -55.59 -21.18 -32.71
CA PRO A 9 -56.06 -20.73 -31.39
C PRO A 9 -54.90 -20.15 -30.54
N ARG A 10 -55.06 -18.99 -29.88
CA ARG A 10 -55.43 -18.82 -28.45
C ARG A 10 -54.62 -19.77 -27.54
N THR A 11 -53.77 -19.38 -26.60
CA THR A 11 -53.56 -18.18 -25.76
C THR A 11 -52.10 -18.26 -25.25
N SER A 12 -51.39 -17.18 -24.96
CA SER A 12 -51.32 -16.69 -23.59
C SER A 12 -50.40 -15.46 -23.55
N ALA A 13 -50.94 -14.39 -22.96
CA ALA A 13 -50.23 -13.17 -22.65
C ALA A 13 -49.13 -13.45 -21.61
N SER A 14 -47.87 -13.55 -22.04
CA SER A 14 -46.73 -13.57 -21.09
C SER A 14 -45.43 -12.95 -21.64
N LEU A 15 -45.33 -12.72 -22.96
CA LEU A 15 -44.06 -12.28 -23.57
C LEU A 15 -43.88 -10.75 -23.66
N TYR A 16 -44.91 -9.94 -23.36
CA TYR A 16 -44.83 -8.47 -23.43
C TYR A 16 -44.49 -7.77 -22.09
N ARG A 17 -44.30 -8.52 -20.99
CA ARG A 17 -43.82 -7.95 -19.71
C ARG A 17 -42.31 -8.13 -19.48
N PHE A 18 -41.63 -9.00 -20.24
CA PHE A 18 -40.20 -9.26 -20.04
C PHE A 18 -39.27 -8.31 -20.82
N VAL A 19 -39.73 -7.72 -21.92
CA VAL A 19 -38.91 -6.78 -22.72
C VAL A 19 -38.94 -5.34 -22.18
N ARG A 20 -39.86 -5.03 -21.25
CA ARG A 20 -39.95 -3.68 -20.65
C ARG A 20 -39.17 -3.50 -19.35
N VAL A 21 -38.60 -4.57 -18.79
CA VAL A 21 -37.79 -4.51 -17.55
C VAL A 21 -36.28 -4.44 -17.86
N TYR A 22 -35.83 -4.96 -19.01
CA TYR A 22 -34.42 -4.92 -19.42
C TYR A 22 -34.00 -3.67 -20.22
N SER A 23 -34.93 -2.78 -20.57
CA SER A 23 -34.63 -1.55 -21.32
C SER A 23 -34.68 -0.26 -20.47
N MET A 24 -34.62 -0.35 -19.14
CA MET A 24 -34.59 0.83 -18.24
C MET A 24 -33.58 0.72 -17.08
N MET A 25 -32.56 -0.14 -17.19
CA MET A 25 -31.39 -0.17 -16.28
C MET A 25 -30.09 0.17 -17.00
N ALA A 26 -30.15 1.15 -17.91
CA ALA A 26 -29.00 1.83 -18.48
C ALA A 26 -29.21 3.35 -18.35
N SER A 27 -29.49 3.81 -17.12
CA SER A 27 -29.45 5.25 -16.82
C SER A 27 -27.99 5.65 -16.62
N GLY A 28 -27.50 6.53 -17.51
CA GLY A 28 -26.10 7.01 -17.62
C GLY A 28 -25.50 7.69 -16.38
N LEU A 29 -26.13 7.59 -15.21
CA LEU A 29 -25.64 8.07 -13.94
C LEU A 29 -24.53 7.17 -13.35
N CYS A 30 -24.57 5.85 -13.58
CA CYS A 30 -23.52 4.94 -13.10
C CYS A 30 -22.23 5.04 -13.92
N PHE A 31 -22.33 5.27 -15.23
CA PHE A 31 -21.17 5.40 -16.11
C PHE A 31 -20.40 6.70 -15.84
N ALA A 32 -21.12 7.80 -15.59
CA ALA A 32 -20.53 9.08 -15.21
C ALA A 32 -19.79 9.02 -13.86
N ALA A 33 -20.34 8.31 -12.87
CA ALA A 33 -19.70 8.13 -11.56
C ALA A 33 -18.39 7.32 -11.66
N TRP A 34 -18.34 6.30 -12.53
CA TRP A 34 -17.13 5.50 -12.76
C TRP A 34 -16.05 6.29 -13.51
N VAL A 35 -16.43 7.10 -14.50
CA VAL A 35 -15.50 7.96 -15.25
C VAL A 35 -14.91 9.07 -14.38
N LEU A 36 -15.71 9.66 -13.47
CA LEU A 36 -15.23 10.65 -12.52
C LEU A 36 -14.26 10.07 -11.47
N LEU A 37 -14.50 8.82 -11.02
CA LEU A 37 -13.59 8.13 -10.11
C LEU A 37 -12.25 7.78 -10.77
N LEU A 38 -12.27 7.35 -12.03
CA LEU A 38 -11.04 7.08 -12.80
C LEU A 38 -10.26 8.37 -13.08
N ALA A 39 -10.92 9.49 -13.38
CA ALA A 39 -10.26 10.78 -13.60
C ALA A 39 -9.58 11.33 -12.34
N VAL A 40 -10.21 11.19 -11.17
CA VAL A 40 -9.61 11.57 -9.88
C VAL A 40 -8.43 10.66 -9.53
N PHE A 41 -8.50 9.37 -9.87
CA PHE A 41 -7.41 8.42 -9.67
C PHE A 41 -6.19 8.75 -10.57
N THR A 42 -6.42 9.16 -11.82
CA THR A 42 -5.32 9.59 -12.72
C THR A 42 -4.64 10.89 -12.29
N HIS A 43 -5.38 11.83 -11.67
CA HIS A 43 -4.78 13.07 -11.14
C HIS A 43 -3.93 12.85 -9.89
N PHE A 44 -4.24 11.84 -9.06
CA PHE A 44 -3.47 11.50 -7.87
C PHE A 44 -2.12 10.85 -8.20
N VAL A 45 -2.05 10.08 -9.30
CA VAL A 45 -0.79 9.44 -9.75
C VAL A 45 0.18 10.44 -10.38
N SER A 46 -0.33 11.51 -11.02
CA SER A 46 0.51 12.57 -11.61
C SER A 46 1.16 13.52 -10.59
N GLN A 47 0.82 13.45 -9.30
CA GLN A 47 1.48 14.23 -8.24
C GLN A 47 2.53 13.45 -7.45
N TRP A 48 2.78 12.18 -7.78
CA TRP A 48 3.85 11.35 -7.20
C TRP A 48 4.96 11.00 -8.19
N ALA A 49 5.06 11.76 -9.28
CA ALA A 49 6.16 11.68 -10.22
C ALA A 49 6.77 13.07 -10.42
N CYS A 50 7.54 13.55 -9.43
CA CYS A 50 8.64 14.48 -9.60
C CYS A 50 9.32 14.75 -8.25
N SER A 51 10.30 13.93 -7.90
CA SER A 51 11.39 14.28 -6.99
C SER A 51 12.58 13.35 -7.27
N ALA A 52 13.10 13.41 -8.49
CA ALA A 52 14.46 12.95 -8.78
C ALA A 52 15.37 14.17 -8.60
N SER A 53 15.97 14.25 -7.42
CA SER A 53 16.92 15.29 -7.01
C SER A 53 18.15 15.25 -7.92
N SER A 54 18.39 16.33 -8.66
CA SER A 54 19.67 16.58 -9.32
C SER A 54 20.72 16.92 -8.27
N HIS A 55 21.59 15.97 -7.94
CA HIS A 55 22.80 16.23 -7.16
C HIS A 55 23.84 16.93 -8.07
N GLN A 56 24.01 18.24 -7.88
CA GLN A 56 25.19 18.95 -8.33
C GLN A 56 26.38 18.47 -7.49
N HIS A 57 27.36 17.81 -8.13
CA HIS A 57 28.68 17.61 -7.54
C HIS A 57 29.61 18.71 -8.01
N GLY A 58 30.19 19.39 -7.02
CA GLY A 58 31.06 20.55 -7.17
C GLY A 58 32.31 20.27 -8.02
N ASN A 59 32.70 21.30 -8.74
CA ASN A 59 33.88 21.36 -9.58
C ASN A 59 35.10 21.63 -8.67
N ALA A 60 35.81 20.58 -8.25
CA ALA A 60 37.13 20.70 -7.65
C ALA A 60 38.18 20.51 -8.75
N ARG A 61 38.90 21.59 -9.04
CA ARG A 61 40.10 21.60 -9.88
C ARG A 61 41.21 20.87 -9.14
N ASP A 62 41.70 19.78 -9.71
CA ASP A 62 43.04 19.29 -9.43
C ASP A 62 43.72 18.79 -10.70
N GLY A 63 44.90 19.37 -10.94
CA GLY A 63 46.08 18.71 -11.50
C GLY A 63 46.00 18.08 -12.89
N LEU A 64 46.68 18.71 -13.86
CA LEU A 64 47.08 18.07 -15.11
C LEU A 64 47.80 16.73 -14.85
N SER A 65 47.23 15.65 -15.38
CA SER A 65 47.99 14.71 -16.21
C SER A 65 47.06 14.15 -17.26
N ARG A 66 46.93 14.91 -18.35
CA ARG A 66 46.27 14.49 -19.59
C ARG A 66 47.16 13.49 -20.32
N SER A 67 47.35 12.32 -19.70
CA SER A 67 47.70 11.13 -20.46
C SER A 67 46.46 10.78 -21.27
N LYS A 68 46.61 10.76 -22.60
CA LYS A 68 45.59 10.29 -23.55
C LYS A 68 45.37 8.79 -23.34
N ARG A 69 44.87 8.39 -22.16
CA ARG A 69 44.37 7.04 -21.90
C ARG A 69 43.06 6.92 -22.65
N SER A 70 43.05 6.10 -23.69
CA SER A 70 41.82 5.52 -24.22
C SER A 70 40.99 5.02 -23.05
N ALA A 71 39.88 5.69 -22.76
CA ALA A 71 38.97 5.25 -21.71
C ALA A 71 38.44 3.85 -22.08
N CYS A 72 38.50 2.90 -21.14
CA CYS A 72 37.94 1.57 -21.37
C CYS A 72 36.42 1.68 -21.52
N VAL A 73 35.88 1.17 -22.62
CA VAL A 73 34.43 1.21 -22.91
C VAL A 73 33.65 0.37 -21.91
N ASP A 74 34.15 -0.82 -21.62
CA ASP A 74 33.48 -1.83 -20.78
C ASP A 74 33.95 -1.81 -19.31
N GLY A 75 34.56 -0.70 -18.88
CA GLY A 75 35.09 -0.54 -17.52
C GLY A 75 36.47 -1.18 -17.29
N THR A 76 36.92 -1.15 -16.04
CA THR A 76 38.27 -1.55 -15.64
C THR A 76 38.29 -2.58 -14.51
N TYR A 77 39.44 -3.24 -14.34
CA TYR A 77 39.75 -4.08 -13.18
C TYR A 77 41.21 -3.86 -12.76
N VAL A 78 41.55 -4.15 -11.51
CA VAL A 78 42.91 -3.96 -10.97
C VAL A 78 43.57 -5.31 -10.74
N ILE A 79 44.83 -5.44 -11.21
CA ILE A 79 45.67 -6.62 -10.97
C ILE A 79 47.10 -6.17 -10.68
N ASN A 80 47.68 -6.64 -9.57
CA ASN A 80 49.05 -6.30 -9.16
C ASN A 80 49.35 -4.78 -9.18
N GLY A 81 48.40 -3.95 -8.74
CA GLY A 81 48.53 -2.49 -8.72
C GLY A 81 48.37 -1.79 -10.08
N ARG A 82 48.09 -2.53 -11.16
CA ARG A 82 47.85 -1.99 -12.51
C ARG A 82 46.37 -2.02 -12.86
N THR A 83 45.91 -1.00 -13.59
CA THR A 83 44.52 -0.88 -14.05
C THR A 83 44.41 -1.36 -15.48
N CYS A 84 43.62 -2.41 -15.71
CA CYS A 84 43.38 -3.03 -17.01
C CYS A 84 41.92 -2.80 -17.46
N CYS A 85 41.67 -2.77 -18.76
CA CYS A 85 40.32 -2.78 -19.32
C CYS A 85 39.69 -4.17 -19.20
N ARG A 86 38.40 -4.24 -18.89
CA ARG A 86 37.62 -5.47 -18.92
C ARG A 86 37.39 -5.95 -20.35
N CYS A 87 37.11 -7.24 -20.49
CA CYS A 87 36.61 -7.82 -21.72
C CYS A 87 35.10 -7.60 -21.82
N ALA A 88 34.61 -7.38 -23.03
CA ALA A 88 33.18 -7.17 -23.29
C ALA A 88 32.37 -8.45 -22.99
N ALA A 89 31.05 -8.29 -22.89
CA ALA A 89 30.13 -9.44 -22.92
C ALA A 89 30.40 -10.27 -24.18
N GLY A 90 30.31 -11.60 -24.08
CA GLY A 90 30.75 -12.47 -25.16
C GLY A 90 32.19 -12.96 -25.08
N GLN A 91 33.00 -12.40 -24.18
CA GLN A 91 34.44 -12.65 -24.13
C GLN A 91 34.91 -13.01 -22.72
N TYR A 92 36.08 -13.64 -22.65
CA TYR A 92 36.84 -13.88 -21.42
C TYR A 92 38.27 -13.37 -21.58
N ARG A 93 38.94 -13.18 -20.45
CA ARG A 93 40.31 -12.68 -20.36
C ARG A 93 41.33 -13.81 -20.48
N SER A 94 41.88 -13.97 -21.67
CA SER A 94 42.96 -14.93 -21.94
C SER A 94 44.32 -14.53 -21.32
N SER A 95 44.62 -13.22 -21.24
CA SER A 95 45.77 -12.72 -20.49
C SER A 95 45.49 -11.34 -19.90
N HIS A 96 46.12 -11.05 -18.76
CA HIS A 96 46.09 -9.71 -18.15
C HIS A 96 46.78 -8.68 -19.04
N CYS A 97 46.43 -7.40 -18.86
CA CYS A 97 47.15 -6.31 -19.51
C CYS A 97 48.57 -6.17 -18.95
N SER A 98 49.46 -5.61 -19.78
CA SER A 98 50.79 -5.16 -19.38
C SER A 98 50.70 -3.82 -18.63
N ASP A 99 51.60 -2.86 -18.87
CA ASP A 99 51.51 -1.53 -18.25
C ASP A 99 50.52 -0.60 -18.98
N VAL A 100 50.00 -1.04 -20.13
CA VAL A 100 48.98 -0.32 -20.92
C VAL A 100 47.59 -0.90 -20.60
N PRO A 101 46.62 -0.09 -20.14
CA PRO A 101 45.29 -0.58 -19.73
C PRO A 101 44.51 -1.34 -20.81
N ASN A 102 44.65 -0.94 -22.08
CA ASN A 102 43.92 -1.52 -23.21
C ASN A 102 44.56 -2.80 -23.78
N ASP A 103 45.65 -3.29 -23.16
CA ASP A 103 46.39 -4.47 -23.62
C ASP A 103 45.86 -5.79 -23.04
N THR A 104 44.70 -5.76 -22.37
CA THR A 104 44.03 -7.00 -21.93
C THR A 104 43.68 -7.84 -23.15
N LYS A 105 44.15 -9.10 -23.20
CA LYS A 105 43.83 -9.99 -24.31
C LYS A 105 42.50 -10.69 -24.04
N CYS A 106 41.47 -10.27 -24.78
CA CYS A 106 40.14 -10.84 -24.72
C CYS A 106 39.91 -11.85 -25.85
N THR A 107 39.20 -12.93 -25.56
CA THR A 107 38.87 -13.98 -26.53
C THR A 107 37.39 -14.32 -26.40
N TYR A 108 36.73 -14.60 -27.53
CA TYR A 108 35.32 -14.95 -27.52
C TYR A 108 35.06 -16.29 -26.84
N CYS A 109 33.90 -16.39 -26.17
CA CYS A 109 33.43 -17.64 -25.61
C CYS A 109 33.23 -18.69 -26.71
N GLU A 110 33.63 -19.91 -26.42
CA GLU A 110 33.40 -21.07 -27.28
C GLU A 110 31.92 -21.48 -27.24
N ARG A 111 31.48 -22.26 -28.23
CA ARG A 111 30.09 -22.78 -28.26
C ARG A 111 29.79 -23.57 -26.99
N GLY A 112 28.63 -23.30 -26.39
CA GLY A 112 28.24 -23.90 -25.12
C GLY A 112 28.76 -23.16 -23.89
N THR A 113 29.41 -22.00 -24.06
CA THR A 113 29.79 -21.09 -22.98
C THR A 113 29.39 -19.64 -23.27
N TYR A 114 29.22 -18.84 -22.22
CA TYR A 114 28.83 -17.44 -22.32
C TYR A 114 29.41 -16.59 -21.19
N ASN A 115 29.47 -15.28 -21.38
CA ASN A 115 29.63 -14.27 -20.33
C ASN A 115 28.71 -13.08 -20.67
N SER A 116 27.72 -12.80 -19.81
CA SER A 116 26.68 -11.81 -20.09
C SER A 116 27.08 -10.37 -19.82
N GLU A 117 28.13 -10.16 -19.03
CA GLU A 117 28.57 -8.84 -18.59
C GLU A 117 30.06 -8.62 -18.89
N PRO A 118 30.50 -7.34 -18.96
CA PRO A 118 31.90 -6.99 -18.94
C PRO A 118 32.67 -7.60 -17.77
N ASN A 119 33.65 -8.43 -18.08
CA ASN A 119 34.32 -9.28 -17.09
C ASN A 119 35.85 -9.23 -17.20
N SER A 120 36.49 -9.79 -16.19
CA SER A 120 37.93 -10.06 -16.17
C SER A 120 38.22 -11.54 -15.93
N ASP A 121 37.26 -12.40 -16.26
CA ASP A 121 37.26 -13.82 -15.91
C ASP A 121 38.20 -14.60 -16.82
N ALA A 122 38.86 -15.62 -16.28
CA ALA A 122 39.81 -16.44 -17.04
C ALA A 122 39.14 -17.43 -18.00
N SER A 123 37.82 -17.59 -17.92
CA SER A 123 37.01 -18.48 -18.76
C SER A 123 35.57 -18.00 -18.82
N CYS A 124 34.82 -18.47 -19.82
CA CYS A 124 33.38 -18.25 -19.90
C CYS A 124 32.60 -19.26 -19.04
N GLN A 125 31.37 -18.92 -18.66
CA GLN A 125 30.47 -19.78 -17.92
C GLN A 125 29.80 -20.81 -18.85
N PRO A 126 29.57 -22.06 -18.42
CA PRO A 126 28.83 -23.03 -19.22
C PRO A 126 27.37 -22.61 -19.37
N CYS A 127 26.82 -22.78 -20.57
CA CYS A 127 25.40 -22.54 -20.81
C CYS A 127 24.55 -23.55 -20.03
N ARG A 128 23.40 -23.10 -19.52
CA ARG A 128 22.37 -23.97 -18.94
C ARG A 128 21.82 -24.91 -20.01
N SER A 129 21.61 -26.17 -19.65
CA SER A 129 20.81 -27.11 -20.45
C SER A 129 19.33 -27.00 -20.09
N CYS A 130 18.47 -27.06 -21.11
CA CYS A 130 17.02 -27.25 -20.90
C CYS A 130 16.62 -28.72 -21.04
N ASP A 131 17.52 -29.57 -21.53
CA ASP A 131 17.28 -31.01 -21.70
C ASP A 131 17.59 -31.75 -20.40
N HIS A 132 16.64 -31.67 -19.48
CA HIS A 132 16.65 -32.45 -18.25
C HIS A 132 15.54 -33.49 -18.33
N GLN A 133 15.89 -34.76 -18.14
CA GLN A 133 14.92 -35.86 -18.13
C GLN A 133 13.79 -35.57 -17.15
N HIS A 134 12.55 -35.73 -17.62
CA HIS A 134 11.32 -35.49 -16.85
C HIS A 134 11.09 -34.05 -16.36
N ALA A 135 11.90 -33.08 -16.78
CA ALA A 135 11.70 -31.68 -16.40
C ALA A 135 10.64 -30.97 -17.26
N GLY A 136 10.29 -31.51 -18.43
CA GLY A 136 9.30 -30.91 -19.33
C GLY A 136 9.69 -29.51 -19.82
N LEU A 137 10.99 -29.27 -19.99
CA LEU A 137 11.57 -28.00 -20.44
C LEU A 137 11.99 -28.08 -21.91
N GLU A 138 11.94 -26.95 -22.61
CA GLU A 138 12.50 -26.77 -23.94
C GLU A 138 13.27 -25.45 -24.03
N VAL A 139 14.12 -25.34 -25.06
CA VAL A 139 14.88 -24.11 -25.32
C VAL A 139 13.94 -23.05 -25.87
N ASP A 140 13.89 -21.90 -25.20
CA ASP A 140 13.19 -20.71 -25.67
C ASP A 140 14.13 -19.82 -26.49
N GLU A 141 15.25 -19.42 -25.85
CA GLU A 141 16.33 -18.69 -26.51
C GLU A 141 17.62 -19.51 -26.44
N PRO A 142 18.30 -19.73 -27.57
CA PRO A 142 19.54 -20.49 -27.60
C PRO A 142 20.68 -19.73 -26.91
N CYS A 143 21.66 -20.47 -26.41
CA CYS A 143 22.86 -19.85 -25.85
C CYS A 143 23.67 -19.12 -26.92
N THR A 144 24.18 -17.95 -26.56
CA THR A 144 25.15 -17.19 -27.35
C THR A 144 26.40 -16.94 -26.52
N SER A 145 27.48 -16.43 -27.13
CA SER A 145 28.66 -16.06 -26.34
C SER A 145 28.34 -15.01 -25.26
N ALA A 146 27.33 -14.16 -25.47
CA ALA A 146 26.97 -13.08 -24.56
C ALA A 146 25.68 -13.34 -23.75
N SER A 147 25.03 -14.48 -23.90
CA SER A 147 23.77 -14.77 -23.19
C SER A 147 23.60 -16.25 -22.91
N ASN A 148 23.16 -16.57 -21.69
CA ASN A 148 22.82 -17.93 -21.32
C ASN A 148 21.60 -18.44 -22.11
N THR A 149 21.44 -19.76 -22.20
CA THR A 149 20.20 -20.39 -22.64
C THR A 149 19.04 -19.97 -21.75
N LYS A 150 17.91 -19.58 -22.35
CA LYS A 150 16.63 -19.46 -21.64
C LYS A 150 15.77 -20.69 -21.89
N CYS A 151 15.22 -21.26 -20.83
CA CYS A 151 14.34 -22.41 -20.89
C CYS A 151 12.90 -21.97 -20.65
N ARG A 152 11.95 -22.62 -21.34
CA ARG A 152 10.53 -22.52 -21.05
C ARG A 152 9.91 -23.91 -20.91
N CYS A 153 8.70 -23.99 -20.37
CA CYS A 153 7.98 -25.26 -20.37
C CYS A 153 7.67 -25.69 -21.81
N ALA A 154 7.89 -26.98 -22.07
CA ALA A 154 7.57 -27.61 -23.32
C ALA A 154 6.06 -27.57 -23.60
N ALA A 155 5.68 -27.88 -24.84
CA ALA A 155 4.28 -28.06 -25.18
C ALA A 155 3.59 -29.01 -24.19
N ASP A 156 2.32 -28.70 -23.89
CA ASP A 156 1.49 -29.42 -22.92
C ASP A 156 2.06 -29.49 -21.49
N HIS A 157 2.98 -28.59 -21.13
CA HIS A 157 3.45 -28.39 -19.77
C HIS A 157 3.35 -26.93 -19.34
N TYR A 158 3.18 -26.69 -18.04
CA TYR A 158 3.11 -25.37 -17.44
C TYR A 158 3.86 -25.34 -16.11
N CYS A 159 4.16 -24.15 -15.62
CA CYS A 159 4.61 -23.96 -14.26
C CYS A 159 4.31 -22.53 -13.80
N ASP A 160 3.75 -22.40 -12.60
CA ASP A 160 3.22 -21.14 -12.09
C ASP A 160 4.31 -20.16 -11.58
N SER A 161 5.57 -20.60 -11.54
CA SER A 161 6.71 -19.81 -11.05
C SER A 161 7.48 -19.11 -12.18
N GLY A 162 8.16 -18.02 -11.89
CA GLY A 162 9.08 -17.38 -12.85
C GLY A 162 10.36 -18.21 -13.10
N ASP A 163 10.77 -19.04 -12.14
CA ASP A 163 12.01 -19.84 -12.17
C ASP A 163 11.71 -21.34 -12.19
N CYS A 164 11.02 -21.81 -13.22
CA CYS A 164 10.64 -23.21 -13.34
C CYS A 164 11.87 -24.11 -13.58
N LYS A 165 12.11 -25.01 -12.61
CA LYS A 165 13.09 -26.10 -12.74
C LYS A 165 12.47 -27.38 -13.29
N VAL A 166 11.18 -27.58 -13.04
CA VAL A 166 10.38 -28.72 -13.48
C VAL A 166 9.00 -28.18 -13.86
N CYS A 167 8.52 -28.55 -15.04
CA CYS A 167 7.20 -28.18 -15.54
C CYS A 167 6.22 -29.33 -15.33
N GLN A 168 4.98 -28.98 -14.98
CA GLN A 168 3.90 -29.93 -14.76
C GLN A 168 3.10 -30.13 -16.05
N PRO A 169 2.61 -31.35 -16.34
CA PRO A 169 1.76 -31.58 -17.50
C PRO A 169 0.44 -30.81 -17.34
N CYS A 170 -0.03 -30.23 -18.44
CA CYS A 170 -1.30 -29.55 -18.50
C CYS A 170 -2.47 -30.52 -18.24
N ARG A 171 -3.48 -30.03 -17.53
CA ARG A 171 -4.74 -30.76 -17.36
C ARG A 171 -5.43 -30.92 -18.71
N GLN A 172 -5.90 -32.13 -19.00
CA GLN A 172 -6.77 -32.38 -20.14
C GLN A 172 -8.23 -32.26 -19.70
N CYS A 173 -9.01 -31.47 -20.44
CA CYS A 173 -10.45 -31.38 -20.21
C CYS A 173 -11.16 -32.54 -20.93
N GLY A 174 -12.13 -33.14 -20.24
CA GLY A 174 -12.95 -34.21 -20.81
C GLY A 174 -14.04 -33.66 -21.74
N SER A 175 -15.25 -34.22 -21.64
CA SER A 175 -16.41 -33.78 -22.43
C SER A 175 -16.88 -32.35 -22.11
N GLU A 176 -16.45 -31.78 -20.99
CA GLU A 176 -16.79 -30.39 -20.65
C GLU A 176 -16.14 -29.35 -21.59
N GLY A 177 -15.00 -29.69 -22.20
CA GLY A 177 -14.24 -28.79 -23.08
C GLY A 177 -13.40 -27.75 -22.34
N VAL A 178 -12.49 -27.13 -23.08
CA VAL A 178 -11.51 -26.15 -22.58
C VAL A 178 -12.16 -24.78 -22.41
N GLN A 179 -11.97 -24.15 -21.25
CA GLN A 179 -12.34 -22.76 -20.97
C GLN A 179 -11.16 -21.81 -21.25
N SER A 180 -9.97 -22.15 -20.77
CA SER A 180 -8.71 -21.44 -21.06
C SER A 180 -7.64 -22.45 -21.47
N PRO A 181 -6.93 -22.25 -22.58
CA PRO A 181 -5.88 -23.15 -23.02
C PRO A 181 -4.69 -23.13 -22.07
N CYS A 182 -3.88 -24.18 -22.10
CA CYS A 182 -2.61 -24.20 -21.39
C CYS A 182 -1.61 -23.21 -21.99
N THR A 183 -0.79 -22.60 -21.13
CA THR A 183 0.37 -21.82 -21.53
C THR A 183 1.59 -22.29 -20.75
N PRO A 184 2.83 -21.90 -21.12
CA PRO A 184 4.02 -22.29 -20.38
C PRO A 184 4.00 -21.89 -18.88
N THR A 185 3.14 -20.93 -18.50
CA THR A 185 3.04 -20.40 -17.14
C THR A 185 1.72 -20.69 -16.44
N LEU A 186 0.71 -21.21 -17.16
CA LEU A 186 -0.63 -21.40 -16.61
C LEU A 186 -1.23 -22.73 -17.09
N ASN A 187 -1.88 -23.44 -16.17
CA ASN A 187 -2.60 -24.66 -16.49
C ASN A 187 -3.83 -24.39 -17.37
N THR A 188 -4.28 -25.45 -18.04
CA THR A 188 -5.59 -25.49 -18.70
C THR A 188 -6.70 -25.37 -17.68
N VAL A 189 -7.70 -24.54 -17.97
CA VAL A 189 -8.93 -24.41 -17.19
C VAL A 189 -10.08 -25.07 -17.94
N CYS A 190 -10.83 -25.96 -17.29
CA CYS A 190 -11.93 -26.71 -17.90
C CYS A 190 -13.29 -26.06 -17.59
N LYS A 191 -14.25 -26.20 -18.52
CA LYS A 191 -15.60 -25.65 -18.31
C LYS A 191 -16.29 -26.38 -17.15
N GLY A 192 -16.48 -25.69 -16.02
CA GLY A 192 -17.12 -26.28 -14.83
C GLY A 192 -16.35 -26.04 -13.53
N ASP A 193 -15.04 -25.77 -13.62
CA ASP A 193 -14.21 -25.43 -12.45
C ASP A 193 -14.68 -24.11 -11.78
N LEU A 194 -15.32 -23.21 -12.53
CA LEU A 194 -15.82 -21.91 -12.04
C LEU A 194 -17.28 -21.95 -11.52
N ALA A 195 -17.97 -23.08 -11.60
CA ALA A 195 -19.38 -23.16 -11.19
C ALA A 195 -19.56 -23.07 -9.66
N GLY A 196 -18.56 -23.51 -8.88
CA GLY A 196 -18.64 -23.51 -7.41
C GLY A 196 -18.35 -22.16 -6.75
N VAL A 197 -17.46 -21.34 -7.34
CA VAL A 197 -16.96 -20.11 -6.69
C VAL A 197 -17.96 -18.95 -6.79
N ILE A 198 -18.71 -18.87 -7.89
CA ILE A 198 -19.69 -17.79 -8.11
C ILE A 198 -20.96 -18.02 -7.26
N ALA A 199 -21.40 -19.27 -7.08
CA ALA A 199 -22.57 -19.57 -6.25
C ALA A 199 -22.31 -19.35 -4.76
N GLY A 200 -21.12 -19.71 -4.25
CA GLY A 200 -20.76 -19.52 -2.84
C GLY A 200 -20.60 -18.05 -2.44
N SER A 201 -20.00 -17.24 -3.33
CA SER A 201 -19.70 -15.82 -3.04
C SER A 201 -20.97 -14.96 -2.97
N VAL A 202 -21.94 -15.19 -3.86
CA VAL A 202 -23.21 -14.43 -3.86
C VAL A 202 -24.04 -14.75 -2.62
N VAL A 203 -24.11 -16.02 -2.21
CA VAL A 203 -24.84 -16.43 -1.00
C VAL A 203 -24.17 -15.86 0.26
N GLY A 204 -22.85 -15.90 0.35
CA GLY A 204 -22.10 -15.32 1.47
C GLY A 204 -22.30 -13.80 1.62
N ILE A 205 -22.26 -13.06 0.50
CA ILE A 205 -22.48 -11.61 0.50
C ILE A 205 -23.92 -11.27 0.87
N LEU A 206 -24.92 -12.02 0.37
CA LEU A 206 -26.32 -11.81 0.72
C LEU A 206 -26.59 -12.09 2.20
N LEU A 207 -25.99 -13.14 2.77
CA LEU A 207 -26.11 -13.45 4.20
C LEU A 207 -25.43 -12.37 5.07
N ALA A 208 -24.23 -11.93 4.70
CA ALA A 208 -23.53 -10.87 5.42
C ALA A 208 -24.31 -9.53 5.39
N ALA A 209 -24.88 -9.18 4.23
CA ALA A 209 -25.73 -8.00 4.09
C ALA A 209 -27.02 -8.12 4.93
N ALA A 210 -27.67 -9.29 4.94
CA ALA A 210 -28.86 -9.54 5.75
C ALA A 210 -28.57 -9.43 7.26
N LEU A 211 -27.42 -9.95 7.72
CA LEU A 211 -26.97 -9.83 9.11
C LEU A 211 -26.66 -8.36 9.47
N ALA A 212 -26.00 -7.62 8.57
CA ALA A 212 -25.70 -6.20 8.77
C ALA A 212 -26.99 -5.35 8.85
N VAL A 213 -27.97 -5.61 7.96
CA VAL A 213 -29.27 -4.93 7.97
C VAL A 213 -30.05 -5.27 9.24
N THR A 214 -30.07 -6.54 9.64
CA THR A 214 -30.73 -6.97 10.89
C THR A 214 -30.09 -6.32 12.10
N GLY A 215 -28.76 -6.30 12.18
CA GLY A 215 -28.02 -5.61 13.23
C GLY A 215 -28.30 -4.11 13.27
N PHE A 216 -28.36 -3.46 12.10
CA PHE A 216 -28.70 -2.04 12.00
C PHE A 216 -30.14 -1.75 12.43
N LEU A 217 -31.10 -2.58 12.04
CA LEU A 217 -32.51 -2.46 12.46
C LEU A 217 -32.65 -2.67 13.97
N LEU A 218 -32.00 -3.68 14.55
CA LEU A 218 -31.98 -3.92 15.99
C LEU A 218 -31.32 -2.77 16.75
N TRP A 219 -30.21 -2.23 16.24
CA TRP A 219 -29.55 -1.05 16.81
C TRP A 219 -30.45 0.19 16.76
N ARG A 220 -31.15 0.40 15.64
CA ARG A 220 -32.09 1.51 15.48
C ARG A 220 -33.32 1.35 16.37
N ASN A 221 -33.79 0.12 16.58
CA ASN A 221 -34.90 -0.17 17.47
C ASN A 221 -34.49 -0.02 18.94
N LYS A 222 -33.28 -0.47 19.32
CA LYS A 222 -32.67 -0.20 20.64
C LYS A 222 -32.49 1.29 20.89
N LYS A 223 -32.13 2.07 19.87
CA LYS A 223 -32.04 3.54 19.94
C LYS A 223 -33.41 4.22 20.05
N ARG A 224 -34.47 3.68 19.44
CA ARG A 224 -35.85 4.15 19.63
C ARG A 224 -36.39 3.78 21.01
N ASN A 225 -36.16 2.55 21.47
CA ASN A 225 -36.63 2.07 22.77
C ASN A 225 -35.89 2.75 23.93
N ASN A 226 -34.59 3.04 23.78
CA ASN A 226 -33.82 3.86 24.72
C ASN A 226 -34.24 5.35 24.71
N ARG A 227 -34.99 5.80 23.70
CA ARG A 227 -35.53 7.16 23.64
C ARG A 227 -36.91 7.27 24.31
N SER A 228 -37.50 6.15 24.72
CA SER A 228 -38.78 6.06 25.43
C SER A 228 -38.70 5.42 26.81
N LEU A 229 -37.50 5.19 27.37
CA LEU A 229 -37.35 5.02 28.81
C LEU A 229 -37.42 6.42 29.45
N PRO A 230 -38.12 6.61 30.60
CA PRO A 230 -37.94 7.83 31.36
C PRO A 230 -36.45 7.94 31.63
N VAL A 231 -35.90 9.13 31.42
CA VAL A 231 -34.54 9.45 31.87
C VAL A 231 -34.53 9.14 33.37
N SER A 232 -34.03 7.96 33.74
CA SER A 232 -33.46 7.78 35.05
C SER A 232 -32.24 8.68 35.02
N VAL A 233 -32.42 9.87 35.57
CA VAL A 233 -31.31 10.72 35.99
C VAL A 233 -30.54 9.86 36.99
N LYS A 234 -29.60 9.06 36.48
CA LYS A 234 -28.45 8.65 37.27
C LYS A 234 -27.84 9.97 37.70
N PRO A 235 -27.68 10.26 39.00
CA PRO A 235 -27.11 11.52 39.44
C PRO A 235 -25.87 11.76 38.62
N GLU A 236 -25.92 12.81 37.79
CA GLU A 236 -24.72 13.39 37.24
C GLU A 236 -23.90 13.74 38.48
N GLU A 237 -22.83 13.00 38.70
CA GLU A 237 -21.80 13.44 39.61
C GLU A 237 -21.19 14.65 38.89
N GLU A 238 -21.83 15.81 39.08
CA GLU A 238 -21.29 17.11 38.71
C GLU A 238 -19.92 17.17 39.34
N LEU A 239 -18.89 16.95 38.50
CA LEU A 239 -17.53 17.19 38.91
C LEU A 239 -17.51 18.67 39.31
N PRO A 240 -17.22 18.98 40.59
CA PRO A 240 -17.29 20.35 41.07
C PRO A 240 -16.42 21.24 40.19
N LEU A 241 -16.78 22.52 40.12
CA LEU A 241 -15.97 23.56 39.47
C LEU A 241 -14.61 23.67 40.19
N ILE A 242 -13.70 22.78 39.82
CA ILE A 242 -12.33 22.72 40.34
C ILE A 242 -11.50 23.70 39.54
N ASP A 243 -10.76 24.55 40.25
CA ASP A 243 -9.72 25.37 39.66
C ASP A 243 -8.60 24.44 39.15
N LEU A 244 -8.28 24.51 37.85
CA LEU A 244 -7.22 23.68 37.28
C LEU A 244 -5.83 24.17 37.69
N TYR A 245 -5.71 25.42 38.16
CA TYR A 245 -4.42 26.09 38.39
C TYR A 245 -3.43 25.25 39.22
N PRO A 246 -3.84 24.59 40.33
CA PRO A 246 -2.94 23.74 41.12
C PRO A 246 -2.41 22.51 40.38
N HIS A 247 -3.14 22.02 39.37
CA HIS A 247 -2.86 20.75 38.67
C HIS A 247 -2.39 20.93 37.23
N LEU A 248 -2.21 22.17 36.77
CA LEU A 248 -1.74 22.45 35.41
C LEU A 248 -0.42 21.73 35.07
N PRO A 249 0.56 21.58 35.98
CA PRO A 249 1.78 20.82 35.67
C PRO A 249 1.49 19.34 35.35
N ASP A 250 0.70 18.65 36.17
CA ASP A 250 0.37 17.22 35.99
C ASP A 250 -0.51 16.99 34.77
N ILE A 251 -1.43 17.93 34.51
CA ILE A 251 -2.28 17.90 33.31
C ILE A 251 -1.44 18.18 32.05
N ALA A 252 -0.50 19.13 32.11
CA ALA A 252 0.38 19.44 30.99
C ALA A 252 1.27 18.24 30.62
N ASP A 253 1.81 17.52 31.61
CA ASP A 253 2.57 16.29 31.38
C ASP A 253 1.70 15.19 30.77
N THR A 254 0.47 15.01 31.30
CA THR A 254 -0.49 14.01 30.80
C THR A 254 -0.94 14.29 29.35
N ILE A 255 -1.19 15.56 29.00
CA ILE A 255 -1.68 15.94 27.68
C ILE A 255 -0.53 16.01 26.67
N GLY A 256 0.60 16.61 27.02
CA GLY A 256 1.75 16.81 26.15
C GLY A 256 1.55 17.89 25.08
N TRP A 257 2.67 18.48 24.63
CA TRP A 257 2.70 19.65 23.74
C TRP A 257 1.89 19.47 22.46
N LYS A 258 2.13 18.36 21.74
CA LYS A 258 1.54 18.12 20.41
C LYS A 258 0.00 18.07 20.46
N GLU A 259 -0.56 17.55 21.54
CA GLU A 259 -1.99 17.48 21.73
C GLU A 259 -2.54 18.82 22.24
N MET A 260 -1.82 19.47 23.15
CA MET A 260 -2.20 20.79 23.65
C MET A 260 -2.19 21.85 22.54
N GLU A 261 -1.22 21.83 21.63
CA GLU A 261 -1.14 22.68 20.44
C GLU A 261 -2.38 22.54 19.55
N ARG A 262 -2.81 21.30 19.29
CA ARG A 262 -4.04 21.03 18.50
C ARG A 262 -5.29 21.51 19.22
N LEU A 263 -5.39 21.32 20.52
CA LEU A 263 -6.51 21.80 21.33
C LEU A 263 -6.57 23.32 21.34
N ALA A 264 -5.44 23.99 21.53
CA ALA A 264 -5.29 25.44 21.50
C ALA A 264 -5.76 26.05 20.17
N MET A 265 -5.30 25.50 19.04
CA MET A 265 -5.76 25.92 17.70
C MET A 265 -7.26 25.78 17.54
N ARG A 266 -7.84 24.65 17.98
CA ARG A 266 -9.29 24.38 17.86
C ARG A 266 -10.15 25.20 18.81
N SER A 267 -9.58 25.67 19.92
CA SER A 267 -10.21 26.62 20.85
C SER A 267 -10.02 28.09 20.44
N GLY A 268 -9.46 28.34 19.24
CA GLY A 268 -9.29 29.68 18.68
C GLY A 268 -8.24 30.51 19.41
N ILE A 269 -7.22 29.88 20.02
CA ILE A 269 -6.04 30.60 20.51
C ILE A 269 -5.26 31.09 19.27
N PRO A 270 -4.91 32.39 19.19
CA PRO A 270 -4.15 32.93 18.07
C PRO A 270 -2.84 32.18 17.84
N LYS A 271 -2.49 31.97 16.56
CA LYS A 271 -1.26 31.24 16.18
C LYS A 271 0.00 31.90 16.73
N ASN A 272 0.02 33.23 16.79
CA ASN A 272 1.15 34.00 17.32
C ASN A 272 1.40 33.72 18.82
N ASP A 273 0.35 33.49 19.60
CA ASP A 273 0.48 33.17 21.03
C ASP A 273 1.05 31.76 21.21
N ILE A 274 0.64 30.82 20.36
CA ILE A 274 1.17 29.44 20.33
C ILE A 274 2.65 29.43 19.91
N GLU A 275 3.01 30.22 18.90
CA GLU A 275 4.39 30.36 18.42
C GLU A 275 5.29 31.06 19.46
N SER A 276 4.76 32.04 20.21
CA SER A 276 5.46 32.67 21.34
C SER A 276 5.81 31.66 22.43
N CYS A 277 4.88 30.78 22.83
CA CYS A 277 5.15 29.70 23.79
C CYS A 277 6.29 28.77 23.32
N LYS A 278 6.39 28.52 22.01
CA LYS A 278 7.45 27.69 21.42
C LYS A 278 8.82 28.38 21.41
N LEU A 279 8.84 29.69 21.21
CA LEU A 279 10.06 30.50 21.12
C LEU A 279 10.68 30.83 22.49
N ASN A 280 9.85 31.04 23.52
CA ASN A 280 10.33 31.45 24.84
C ASN A 280 11.11 30.35 25.58
N ARG A 281 10.89 29.06 25.28
CA ARG A 281 11.42 27.91 26.03
C ARG A 281 11.83 26.73 25.12
N PRO A 282 12.78 26.86 24.18
CA PRO A 282 13.00 25.89 23.10
C PRO A 282 13.39 24.46 23.55
N ASN A 283 13.97 24.28 24.74
CA ASN A 283 14.47 23.00 25.23
C ASN A 283 13.61 22.33 26.32
N ASP A 284 12.47 22.91 26.67
CA ASP A 284 11.60 22.38 27.73
C ASP A 284 10.14 22.27 27.27
N VAL A 285 9.80 21.09 26.74
CA VAL A 285 8.47 20.76 26.19
C VAL A 285 7.39 20.76 27.27
N GLN A 286 7.74 20.42 28.52
CA GLN A 286 6.79 20.44 29.64
C GLN A 286 6.44 21.89 30.00
N SER A 287 7.44 22.77 30.11
CA SER A 287 7.20 24.20 30.33
C SER A 287 6.41 24.85 29.20
N GLN A 288 6.69 24.50 27.93
CA GLN A 288 5.90 24.97 26.78
C GLN A 288 4.43 24.55 26.91
N THR A 289 4.17 23.28 27.22
CA THR A 289 2.81 22.73 27.35
C THR A 289 2.07 23.38 28.50
N LEU A 290 2.74 23.59 29.63
CA LEU A 290 2.19 24.25 30.81
C LEU A 290 1.79 25.70 30.50
N GLU A 291 2.65 26.45 29.82
CA GLU A 291 2.39 27.85 29.44
C GLU A 291 1.18 27.96 28.50
N LEU A 292 1.11 27.09 27.49
CA LEU A 292 -0.02 27.04 26.58
C LEU A 292 -1.33 26.61 27.28
N LEU A 293 -1.23 25.67 28.22
CA LEU A 293 -2.37 25.22 29.03
C LEU A 293 -2.87 26.32 29.99
N LYS A 294 -1.97 27.16 30.51
CA LYS A 294 -2.35 28.37 31.29
C LYS A 294 -3.18 29.33 30.45
N ILE A 295 -2.68 29.74 29.29
CA ILE A 295 -3.40 30.64 28.36
C ILE A 295 -4.77 30.05 27.99
N TRP A 296 -4.81 28.75 27.72
CA TRP A 296 -6.06 28.07 27.39
C TRP A 296 -7.06 28.05 28.55
N THR A 297 -6.58 27.83 29.78
CA THR A 297 -7.41 27.79 30.99
C THR A 297 -7.98 29.19 31.28
N GLU A 298 -7.15 30.22 31.20
CA GLU A 298 -7.57 31.63 31.37
C GLU A 298 -8.69 32.02 30.40
N LYS A 299 -8.55 31.64 29.12
CA LYS A 299 -9.57 31.91 28.10
C LYS A 299 -10.90 31.21 28.37
N ASN A 300 -10.87 30.01 28.97
CA ASN A 300 -12.07 29.22 29.22
C ASN A 300 -12.68 29.45 30.61
N GLY A 301 -11.95 30.11 31.50
CA GLY A 301 -12.36 30.48 32.85
C GLY A 301 -12.76 29.27 33.68
N ARG A 302 -13.77 29.45 34.51
CA ARG A 302 -14.28 28.41 35.44
C ARG A 302 -14.74 27.12 34.75
N GLU A 303 -15.07 27.18 33.46
CA GLU A 303 -15.51 26.02 32.69
C GLU A 303 -14.36 25.23 32.04
N ALA A 304 -13.11 25.63 32.30
CA ALA A 304 -11.94 25.02 31.70
C ALA A 304 -11.89 23.49 31.92
N SER A 305 -12.28 22.99 33.10
CA SER A 305 -12.18 21.56 33.46
C SER A 305 -13.12 20.72 32.61
N ARG A 306 -14.40 21.11 32.58
CA ARG A 306 -15.43 20.43 31.78
C ARG A 306 -15.13 20.55 30.29
N LYS A 307 -14.75 21.74 29.81
CA LYS A 307 -14.40 21.95 28.38
C LYS A 307 -13.19 21.14 27.97
N LEU A 308 -12.17 21.02 28.84
CA LEU A 308 -10.97 20.25 28.56
C LEU A 308 -11.33 18.77 28.40
N ILE A 309 -12.08 18.20 29.35
CA ILE A 309 -12.58 16.82 29.29
C ILE A 309 -13.45 16.59 28.04
N GLN A 310 -14.35 17.53 27.72
CA GLN A 310 -15.21 17.42 26.55
C GLN A 310 -14.39 17.44 25.25
N MET A 311 -13.39 18.32 25.15
CA MET A 311 -12.52 18.39 23.98
C MET A 311 -11.64 17.15 23.86
N LEU A 312 -11.06 16.64 24.94
CA LEU A 312 -10.27 15.41 24.91
C LEU A 312 -11.10 14.22 24.38
N ASN A 313 -12.34 14.06 24.84
CA ASN A 313 -13.24 13.01 24.36
C ASN A 313 -13.64 13.17 22.88
N ASN A 314 -13.94 14.40 22.45
CA ASN A 314 -14.32 14.70 21.07
C ASN A 314 -13.16 14.53 20.07
N ASN A 315 -11.91 14.58 20.55
CA ASN A 315 -10.71 14.42 19.73
C ASN A 315 -10.14 12.99 19.78
N ASN A 316 -10.94 12.00 20.20
CA ASN A 316 -10.52 10.59 20.37
C ASN A 316 -9.37 10.38 21.37
N MET A 317 -9.13 11.33 22.29
CA MET A 317 -8.11 11.22 23.35
C MET A 317 -8.74 10.73 24.66
N ARG A 318 -9.46 9.60 24.61
CA ARG A 318 -10.23 9.07 25.76
C ARG A 318 -9.34 8.70 26.94
N ASP A 319 -8.19 8.09 26.69
CA ASP A 319 -7.26 7.67 27.75
C ASP A 319 -6.70 8.88 28.52
N LYS A 320 -6.35 9.95 27.80
CA LYS A 320 -5.93 11.23 28.40
C LYS A 320 -7.08 11.92 29.13
N SER A 321 -8.31 11.85 28.60
CA SER A 321 -9.50 12.36 29.29
C SER A 321 -9.74 11.64 30.62
N GLU A 322 -9.60 10.32 30.67
CA GLU A 322 -9.78 9.55 31.91
C GLU A 322 -8.63 9.80 32.89
N ALA A 323 -7.39 9.95 32.41
CA ALA A 323 -6.26 10.35 33.24
C ALA A 323 -6.47 11.72 33.89
N VAL A 324 -6.89 12.73 33.13
CA VAL A 324 -7.21 14.08 33.67
C VAL A 324 -8.37 14.01 34.67
N LYS A 325 -9.43 13.25 34.39
CA LYS A 325 -10.52 13.03 35.36
C LYS A 325 -10.00 12.39 36.65
N SER A 326 -9.06 11.46 36.56
CA SER A 326 -8.48 10.79 37.73
C SER A 326 -7.66 11.75 38.60
N ILE A 327 -6.89 12.67 37.99
CA ILE A 327 -6.14 13.72 38.70
C ILE A 327 -7.10 14.62 39.48
N LEU A 328 -8.16 15.10 38.83
CA LEU A 328 -9.15 15.98 39.46
C LEU A 328 -9.94 15.27 40.57
N ARG A 329 -10.28 13.98 40.40
CA ARG A 329 -10.98 13.19 41.42
C ARG A 329 -10.14 12.94 42.67
N LYS A 330 -8.84 12.72 42.52
CA LYS A 330 -7.91 12.55 43.66
C LYS A 330 -7.92 13.77 44.56
N GLU A 331 -8.05 14.97 43.98
CA GLU A 331 -8.13 16.22 44.74
C GLU A 331 -9.44 16.35 45.53
N ILE A 332 -10.59 16.02 44.93
CA ILE A 332 -11.89 16.02 45.63
C ILE A 332 -11.83 15.08 46.85
N ALA A 333 -11.20 13.91 46.67
CA ALA A 333 -11.01 12.94 47.75
C ALA A 333 -10.00 13.43 48.81
N ALA A 334 -8.98 14.21 48.43
CA ALA A 334 -8.02 14.79 49.37
C ALA A 334 -8.63 15.95 50.18
N ALA A 335 -9.40 16.83 49.54
CA ALA A 335 -10.07 17.97 50.18
C ALA A 335 -11.17 17.54 51.17
N SER A 336 -11.85 16.42 50.90
CA SER A 336 -12.86 15.84 51.81
C SER A 336 -12.27 15.17 53.06
N ASN A 337 -11.01 14.73 53.00
CA ASN A 337 -10.31 14.13 54.15
C ASN A 337 -9.62 15.16 55.08
N HIS A 338 -9.53 16.43 54.66
CA HIS A 338 -8.93 17.53 55.44
C HIS A 338 -9.97 18.38 56.19
N SER A 339 -11.26 18.04 56.08
CA SER A 339 -12.39 18.72 56.72
C SER A 339 -13.02 17.92 57.88
N VAL A 340 -12.29 16.93 58.41
CA VAL A 340 -12.60 16.16 59.63
C VAL A 340 -11.55 16.46 60.70
#